data_AF-A0A2N1NJH1-F1
#
_entry.id   AF-A0A2N1NJH1-F1
#
_cell.length_a   1.000
_cell.length_b   1.000
_cell.length_c   1.000
_cell.angle_alpha   90.00
_cell.angle_beta   90.00
_cell.angle_gamma   90.00
#
_symmetry.space_group_name_H-M   'P 1'
#
loop_
_entity.id
_entity.type
_entity.pdbx_description
1 polymer ?
#
loop_
_entity_poly.entity_id
_entity_poly.type
_entity_poly.pdbx_seq_one_letter_code
_entity_poly.pdbx_strand_id
1 'polypeptide(L)'
;MFHSDYKHIIDRLPDSLVKRAYQGLLNHSKNPVPLEMISGKSGRIESYLRHKLEVYEKSLNRKRKTMAQTKLLRSRSCTKA
;
A
#
# COMPACT_ATOMS: atom_id res chain seq x y z
N MET A 1 16.55 6.20 3.45
CA MET A 1 15.17 6.57 3.87
C MET A 1 14.55 7.47 2.82
N PHE A 2 13.23 7.53 2.75
CA PHE A 2 12.49 8.42 1.84
C PHE A 2 12.55 9.89 2.29
N HIS A 3 12.42 10.83 1.34
CA HIS A 3 12.29 12.27 1.64
C HIS A 3 11.08 12.55 2.54
N SER A 4 11.18 13.57 3.40
CA SER A 4 10.15 13.96 4.37
C SER A 4 8.83 14.39 3.73
N ASP A 5 8.86 14.96 2.52
CA ASP A 5 7.64 15.34 1.78
C ASP A 5 6.70 14.15 1.56
N TYR A 6 7.22 12.92 1.50
CA TYR A 6 6.40 11.72 1.31
C TYR A 6 5.81 11.19 2.63
N LYS A 7 6.08 11.82 3.78
CA LYS A 7 5.63 11.38 5.10
C LYS A 7 4.12 11.17 5.15
N HIS A 8 3.34 12.06 4.53
CA HIS A 8 1.88 11.95 4.46
C HIS A 8 1.36 10.70 3.72
N ILE A 9 2.17 10.09 2.85
CA ILE A 9 1.89 8.83 2.16
C ILE A 9 2.42 7.65 2.99
N ILE A 10 3.65 7.78 3.48
CA ILE A 10 4.36 6.73 4.22
C ILE A 10 3.64 6.40 5.53
N ASP A 11 3.18 7.40 6.28
CA ASP A 11 2.46 7.21 7.55
C ASP A 11 1.14 6.42 7.39
N ARG A 12 0.61 6.32 6.16
CA ARG A 12 -0.62 5.57 5.84
C ARG A 12 -0.34 4.14 5.35
N LEU A 13 0.92 3.81 5.09
CA LEU A 13 1.35 2.49 4.66
C LEU A 13 1.91 1.70 5.86
N PRO A 14 1.68 0.38 5.93
CA PRO A 14 2.35 -0.45 6.91
C PRO A 14 3.85 -0.53 6.61
N ASP A 15 4.68 -0.55 7.66
CA ASP A 15 6.15 -0.56 7.57
C ASP A 15 6.72 -1.63 6.64
N SER A 16 6.09 -2.80 6.59
CA SER A 16 6.50 -3.89 5.70
C SER A 16 6.39 -3.51 4.23
N LEU A 17 5.34 -2.77 3.84
CA LEU A 17 5.18 -2.26 2.49
C LEU A 17 6.15 -1.12 2.20
N VAL A 18 6.42 -0.25 3.18
CA VAL A 18 7.41 0.83 3.03
C VAL A 18 8.80 0.26 2.79
N LYS A 19 9.24 -0.73 3.59
CA LYS A 19 10.52 -1.42 3.42
C LYS A 19 10.62 -2.10 2.06
N ARG A 20 9.56 -2.81 1.63
CA ARG A 20 9.50 -3.48 0.32
C ARG A 20 9.52 -2.48 -0.84
N ALA A 21 8.82 -1.36 -0.71
CA ALA A 21 8.82 -0.29 -1.71
C ALA A 21 10.22 0.31 -1.87
N TYR A 22 10.90 0.59 -0.76
CA TYR A 22 12.26 1.11 -0.75
C TYR A 22 13.25 0.15 -1.41
N GLN A 23 13.26 -1.12 -0.99
CA GLN A 23 14.10 -2.16 -1.61
C GLN A 23 13.75 -2.37 -3.08
N GLY A 24 12.47 -2.30 -3.45
CA GLY A 24 12.02 -2.44 -4.83
C GLY A 24 12.49 -1.32 -5.74
N LEU A 25 12.66 -0.10 -5.23
CA LEU A 25 13.24 1.02 -5.99
C LEU A 25 14.75 0.86 -6.15
N LEU A 26 15.46 0.45 -5.10
CA LEU A 26 16.91 0.25 -5.12
C LEU A 26 17.34 -0.94 -5.99
N ASN A 27 16.64 -2.07 -5.88
CA ASN A 27 17.04 -3.33 -6.49
C ASN A 27 16.28 -3.61 -7.79
N HIS A 28 15.71 -2.58 -8.43
CA HIS A 28 14.96 -2.77 -9.66
C HIS A 28 15.88 -3.16 -10.81
N SER A 29 15.86 -4.45 -11.20
CA SER A 29 16.79 -5.04 -12.18
C SER A 29 17.00 -4.22 -13.46
N LYS A 30 15.97 -3.56 -13.99
CA LYS A 30 16.09 -2.78 -15.23
C LYS A 30 16.48 -1.31 -15.03
N ASN A 31 16.15 -0.74 -13.88
CA ASN A 31 16.20 0.71 -13.66
C ASN A 31 16.21 0.99 -12.15
N PRO A 32 17.31 0.68 -11.45
CA PRO A 32 17.44 0.99 -10.04
C PRO A 32 17.37 2.51 -9.88
N VAL A 33 16.65 2.97 -8.86
CA VAL A 33 16.60 4.40 -8.53
C VAL A 33 17.73 4.70 -7.55
N PRO A 34 18.62 5.66 -7.87
CA PRO A 34 19.70 6.06 -6.98
C PRO A 34 19.16 6.52 -5.62
N LEU A 35 19.97 6.30 -4.58
CA LEU A 35 19.59 6.69 -3.24
C LEU A 35 19.30 8.20 -3.16
N GLU A 36 20.08 9.05 -3.84
CA GLU A 36 19.88 10.50 -3.80
C GLU A 36 18.50 10.90 -4.34
N MET A 37 18.00 10.20 -5.35
CA MET A 37 16.66 10.44 -5.90
C MET A 37 15.55 9.99 -4.96
N ILE A 38 15.77 8.93 -4.18
CA ILE A 38 14.79 8.42 -3.20
C ILE A 38 14.75 9.31 -1.95
N SER A 39 15.93 9.75 -1.50
CA SER A 39 16.05 10.69 -0.38
C SER A 39 15.71 12.11 -0.79
N GLY A 40 15.71 12.43 -2.09
CA GLY A 40 15.33 13.73 -2.65
C GLY A 40 13.87 13.81 -3.10
N LYS A 41 13.50 15.00 -3.57
CA LYS A 41 12.17 15.28 -4.11
C LYS A 41 12.10 14.88 -5.58
N SER A 42 11.20 13.96 -5.89
CA SER A 42 11.03 13.36 -7.22
C SER A 42 9.56 12.99 -7.42
N GLY A 43 8.90 13.61 -8.39
CA GLY A 43 7.50 13.29 -8.72
C GLY A 43 7.30 11.82 -9.13
N ARG A 44 8.33 11.17 -9.68
CA ARG A 44 8.31 9.74 -10.02
C ARG A 44 8.22 8.86 -8.77
N ILE A 45 8.98 9.20 -7.72
CA ILE A 45 8.94 8.48 -6.43
C ILE A 45 7.61 8.75 -5.72
N GLU A 46 7.13 9.99 -5.75
CA GLU A 46 5.83 10.34 -5.18
C GLU A 46 4.69 9.54 -5.84
N SER A 47 4.64 9.53 -7.17
CA SER A 47 3.62 8.81 -7.95
C SER A 47 3.67 7.30 -7.67
N TYR A 48 4.87 6.74 -7.55
CA TYR A 48 5.06 5.34 -7.18
C TYR A 48 4.49 5.03 -5.78
N LEU A 49 4.78 5.86 -4.78
CA LEU A 49 4.26 5.68 -3.42
C LEU A 49 2.74 5.87 -3.35
N ARG A 50 2.18 6.84 -4.08
CA ARG A 50 0.72 7.03 -4.21
C ARG A 50 0.05 5.79 -4.77
N HIS A 51 0.60 5.20 -5.84
CA HIS A 51 0.08 3.97 -6.41
C HIS A 51 0.13 2.80 -5.41
N LYS A 52 1.21 2.68 -4.62
CA LYS A 52 1.30 1.65 -3.56
C LYS A 52 0.23 1.84 -2.49
N LEU A 53 0.00 3.07 -2.06
CA LEU A 53 -1.06 3.39 -1.09
C LEU A 53 -2.45 3.06 -1.64
N GLU A 54 -2.73 3.44 -2.88
CA GLU A 54 -4.00 3.16 -3.54
C GLU A 54 -4.29 1.64 -3.62
N VAL A 55 -3.31 0.85 -4.04
CA VAL A 55 -3.43 -0.62 -4.09
C VAL A 55 -3.68 -1.20 -2.69
N TYR A 56 -2.98 -0.69 -1.68
CA TYR A 56 -3.16 -1.12 -0.30
C TYR A 56 -4.56 -0.83 0.21
N GLU A 57 -5.05 0.41 0.07
CA GLU A 57 -6.40 0.81 0.47
C GLU A 57 -7.49 0.03 -0.27
N LYS A 58 -7.33 -0.18 -1.58
CA LYS A 58 -8.22 -1.03 -2.38
C LYS A 58 -8.28 -2.46 -1.83
N SER A 59 -7.13 -3.03 -1.47
CA SER A 59 -7.07 -4.38 -0.89
C SER A 59 -7.77 -4.47 0.47
N LEU A 60 -7.63 -3.45 1.32
CA LEU A 60 -8.32 -3.37 2.60
C LEU A 60 -9.83 -3.25 2.43
N ASN A 61 -10.29 -2.40 1.52
CA ASN A 61 -11.71 -2.23 1.24
C ASN A 61 -12.33 -3.52 0.71
N ARG A 62 -11.64 -4.24 -0.19
CA ARG A 62 -12.08 -5.56 -0.66
C ARG A 62 -12.20 -6.55 0.49
N LYS A 63 -11.20 -6.64 1.37
CA LYS A 63 -11.24 -7.53 2.55
C LYS A 63 -12.41 -7.20 3.49
N ARG A 64 -12.67 -5.92 3.75
CA ARG A 64 -13.80 -5.47 4.57
C ARG A 64 -15.14 -5.87 3.95
N LYS A 65 -15.32 -5.67 2.64
CA LYS A 65 -16.54 -6.07 1.92
C LYS A 65 -16.77 -7.58 1.97
N THR A 66 -15.73 -8.38 1.76
CA THR A 66 -15.83 -9.85 1.86
C THR A 66 -16.23 -10.29 3.27
N MET A 67 -15.61 -9.75 4.32
CA MET A 67 -15.99 -10.08 5.70
C MET A 67 -17.42 -9.66 6.04
N ALA A 68 -17.86 -8.50 5.56
CA ALA A 68 -19.24 -8.06 5.75
C ALA A 68 -20.25 -9.00 5.06
N GLN A 69 -19.96 -9.45 3.83
CA GLN A 69 -20.79 -10.43 3.12
C GLN A 69 -20.80 -11.79 3.83
N THR A 70 -19.65 -12.30 4.27
CA THR A 70 -19.58 -13.57 5.00
C THR A 70 -20.36 -13.51 6.31
N LYS A 71 -20.28 -12.40 7.07
CA LYS A 71 -21.08 -12.19 8.28
C LYS A 71 -22.58 -12.21 7.96
N LEU A 72 -23.02 -11.48 6.93
CA LEU A 72 -24.42 -11.43 6.51
C LEU A 72 -24.95 -12.82 6.11
N LEU A 73 -24.17 -13.59 5.34
CA LEU A 73 -24.51 -14.96 4.95
C LEU A 73 -24.63 -15.88 6.17
N ARG A 74 -23.69 -15.80 7.11
CA ARG A 74 -23.69 -16.61 8.34
C ARG A 74 -24.87 -16.28 9.26
N SER A 75 -25.32 -15.03 9.32
CA SER A 75 -26.53 -14.65 10.05
C SER A 75 -27.83 -15.12 9.37
N ARG A 76 -27.85 -15.25 8.03
CA ARG A 76 -29.05 -15.68 7.27
C ARG A 76 -29.30 -17.19 7.32
N SER A 77 -28.28 -17.98 7.62
CA SER A 77 -28.39 -19.44 7.77
C SER A 77 -28.99 -19.88 9.11
N CYS A 78 -29.38 -18.96 9.99
CA CYS A 78 -30.07 -19.22 11.26
C CYS A 78 -31.48 -18.63 11.27
N THR A 79 -32.28 -18.87 10.23
CA THR A 79 -33.73 -18.57 10.22
C THR A 79 -34.45 -19.57 9.33
N LYS A 80 -34.41 -20.85 9.72
CA LYS A 80 -35.34 -21.90 9.29
C LYS A 80 -35.34 -22.97 10.40
N ALA A 81 -36.18 -22.74 11.39
CA ALA A 81 -36.73 -23.74 12.30
C ALA A 81 -38.24 -23.50 12.34
#